data_AF-A0AAV8ZV92-F1
#
_entry.id   AF-A0AAV8ZV92-F1
#
_cell.length_a   1.000
_cell.length_b   1.000
_cell.length_c   1.000
_cell.angle_alpha   90.00
_cell.angle_beta   90.00
_cell.angle_gamma   90.00
#
_symmetry.space_group_name_H-M   'P 1'
#
loop_
_entity.id
_entity.type
_entity.pdbx_description
1 polymer ?
#
loop_
_entity_poly.entity_id
_entity_poly.type
_entity_poly.pdbx_seq_one_letter_code
_entity_poly.pdbx_strand_id
1 'polypeptide(L)'
;MLNGSLGIPPASPISDEPVNYPFVIIEDEVFPLSENLLRPYGGENLSYEKEVFNYRLSRARRYIECCFGILANKWRIFHRPLNVNINIAQDIIKVCCLLHNFVRVRDGRRYDETMTIGTMDNVNADTRS
;
A
#
# COMPACT_ATOMS: atom_id res chain seq x y z
N MET A 1 18.30 6.42 -7.34
CA MET A 1 17.12 5.98 -8.11
C MET A 1 16.59 7.08 -9.03
N LEU A 2 17.44 7.96 -9.60
CA LEU A 2 17.03 9.27 -10.11
C LEU A 2 16.95 9.41 -11.66
N ASN A 3 17.17 8.35 -12.44
CA ASN A 3 17.28 8.46 -13.91
C ASN A 3 16.29 7.56 -14.68
N GLY A 4 15.01 7.55 -14.31
CA GLY A 4 13.94 6.89 -15.10
C GLY A 4 14.05 5.36 -15.24
N SER A 5 15.02 4.71 -14.60
CA SER A 5 15.28 3.27 -14.71
C SER A 5 14.22 2.40 -14.05
N LEU A 6 13.30 3.00 -13.29
CA LEU A 6 12.28 2.30 -12.52
C LEU A 6 11.02 1.99 -13.34
N GLY A 7 10.92 2.52 -14.57
CA GLY A 7 9.79 2.24 -15.48
C GLY A 7 8.44 2.76 -14.98
N ILE A 8 8.44 3.83 -14.17
CA ILE A 8 7.22 4.45 -13.65
C ILE A 8 6.45 5.10 -14.83
N PRO A 9 5.14 4.85 -14.96
CA PRO A 9 4.33 5.48 -16.01
C PRO A 9 4.36 7.02 -15.92
N PRO A 10 4.21 7.74 -17.04
CA PRO A 10 4.07 9.19 -17.00
C PRO A 10 2.82 9.60 -16.22
N ALA A 11 2.83 10.82 -15.68
CA ALA A 11 1.69 11.38 -14.96
C ALA A 11 0.42 11.34 -15.82
N SER A 12 -0.70 10.97 -15.20
CA SER A 12 -1.98 10.79 -15.87
C SER A 12 -3.13 11.32 -15.01
N PRO A 13 -4.27 11.70 -15.60
CA PRO A 13 -5.40 12.21 -14.85
C PRO A 13 -6.05 11.08 -14.03
N ILE A 14 -6.40 11.37 -12.78
CA ILE A 14 -7.04 10.41 -11.86
C ILE A 14 -8.57 10.34 -12.10
N SER A 15 -9.14 11.35 -12.75
CA SER A 15 -10.57 11.50 -13.04
C SER A 15 -10.73 12.34 -14.31
N ASP A 16 -11.94 12.82 -14.61
CA ASP A 16 -12.24 13.76 -15.70
C ASP A 16 -11.59 15.16 -15.51
N GLU A 17 -10.76 15.34 -14.48
CA GLU A 17 -10.01 16.57 -14.26
C GLU A 17 -8.81 16.67 -15.21
N PRO A 18 -8.49 17.87 -15.73
CA PRO A 18 -7.39 18.08 -16.66
C PRO A 18 -5.99 18.02 -16.00
N VAL A 19 -5.91 17.70 -14.71
CA VAL A 19 -4.67 17.70 -13.93
C VAL A 19 -4.03 16.32 -13.96
N ASN A 20 -2.79 16.26 -14.45
CA ASN A 20 -1.99 15.04 -14.43
C ASN A 20 -1.35 14.86 -13.06
N TYR A 21 -1.55 13.68 -12.45
CA TYR A 21 -0.92 13.32 -11.19
C TYR A 21 0.20 12.30 -11.43
N PRO A 22 1.37 12.48 -10.80
CA PRO A 22 2.44 11.52 -10.92
C PRO A 22 2.10 10.22 -10.19
N PHE A 23 2.60 9.10 -10.72
CA PHE A 23 2.63 7.85 -9.97
C PHE A 23 3.76 7.93 -8.95
N VAL A 24 3.45 7.56 -7.71
CA VAL A 24 4.37 7.69 -6.57
C VAL A 24 4.43 6.39 -5.78
N ILE A 25 5.62 6.10 -5.26
CA ILE A 25 5.89 5.03 -4.30
C ILE A 25 5.76 5.64 -2.90
N ILE A 26 5.12 4.90 -1.99
CA ILE A 26 4.96 5.33 -0.60
C ILE A 26 6.04 4.64 0.23
N GLU A 27 6.82 5.44 0.96
CA GLU A 27 7.97 5.00 1.74
C GLU A 27 7.93 5.55 3.17
N ASP A 28 8.88 5.08 3.98
CA ASP A 28 9.10 5.55 5.34
C ASP A 28 9.98 6.81 5.40
N GLU A 29 10.01 7.48 6.55
CA GLU A 29 10.72 8.74 6.79
C GLU A 29 12.23 8.64 6.50
N VAL A 30 12.79 7.42 6.59
CA VAL A 30 14.20 7.12 6.37
C VAL A 30 14.63 7.33 4.91
N PHE A 31 13.68 7.34 3.96
CA PHE A 31 13.97 7.55 2.54
C PHE A 31 13.94 9.03 2.15
N PRO A 32 14.77 9.47 1.18
CA PRO A 32 14.72 10.85 0.68
C PRO A 32 13.44 11.10 -0.13
N LEU A 33 12.81 12.26 0.07
CA LEU A 33 11.68 12.69 -0.76
C LEU A 33 12.14 12.88 -2.22
N SER A 34 11.36 12.37 -3.18
CA SER A 34 11.61 12.57 -4.61
C SER A 34 10.30 12.69 -5.38
N GLU A 35 10.36 13.05 -6.66
CA GLU A 35 9.18 13.24 -7.51
C GLU A 35 8.22 12.04 -7.51
N ASN A 36 8.77 10.83 -7.47
CA ASN A 36 7.98 9.59 -7.46
C ASN A 36 8.04 8.86 -6.11
N LEU A 37 8.41 9.54 -5.02
CA LEU A 37 8.55 8.92 -3.70
C LEU A 37 7.97 9.84 -2.63
N LEU A 38 6.87 9.43 -2.01
CA LEU A 38 6.23 10.10 -0.90
C LEU A 38 6.66 9.47 0.42
N ARG A 39 6.95 10.32 1.40
CA ARG A 39 7.29 9.92 2.77
C ARG A 39 6.53 10.81 3.76
N PRO A 40 6.32 10.38 5.01
CA PRO A 40 5.70 11.25 6.01
C PRO A 40 6.55 12.50 6.26
N TYR A 41 5.89 13.60 6.62
CA TYR A 41 6.56 14.78 7.17
C TYR A 41 7.12 14.43 8.56
N GLY A 42 8.42 14.66 8.74
CA GLY A 42 9.11 14.51 10.01
C GLY A 42 9.08 15.75 10.89
N GLY A 43 9.46 15.58 12.16
CA GLY A 43 9.58 16.66 13.16
C GLY A 43 8.40 16.79 14.11
N GLU A 44 8.58 17.58 15.17
CA GLU A 44 7.55 17.89 16.16
C GLU A 44 6.76 19.16 15.77
N ASN A 45 5.49 19.26 16.19
CA ASN A 45 4.58 20.39 15.90
C ASN A 45 4.28 20.58 14.40
N LEU A 46 3.79 19.53 13.75
CA LEU A 46 3.32 19.59 12.37
C LEU A 46 2.09 20.50 12.24
N SER A 47 1.94 21.16 11.09
CA SER A 47 0.67 21.83 10.77
C SER A 47 -0.43 20.80 10.55
N TYR A 48 -1.69 21.22 10.75
CA TYR A 48 -2.85 20.36 10.57
C TYR A 48 -2.85 19.66 9.19
N GLU A 49 -2.46 20.37 8.13
CA GLU A 49 -2.39 19.82 6.77
C GLU A 49 -1.34 18.71 6.65
N LYS A 50 -0.19 18.86 7.33
CA LYS A 50 0.87 17.84 7.35
C LYS A 50 0.46 16.62 8.16
N GLU A 51 -0.27 16.81 9.26
CA GLU A 51 -0.84 15.70 10.04
C GLU A 51 -1.87 14.92 9.22
N VAL A 52 -2.78 15.62 8.52
CA VAL A 52 -3.77 14.99 7.63
C VAL A 52 -3.07 14.22 6.50
N PHE A 53 -2.01 14.78 5.93
CA PHE A 53 -1.20 14.07 4.93
C PHE A 53 -0.56 12.80 5.51
N ASN A 54 0.13 12.90 6.64
CA ASN A 54 0.77 11.75 7.31
C ASN A 54 -0.24 10.65 7.66
N TYR A 55 -1.44 11.03 8.12
CA TYR A 55 -2.52 10.09 8.39
C TYR A 55 -2.97 9.35 7.12
N ARG A 56 -3.20 10.07 6.01
CA ARG A 56 -3.58 9.45 4.74
C ARG A 56 -2.50 8.52 4.20
N LEU A 57 -1.23 8.94 4.27
CA LEU A 57 -0.09 8.12 3.86
C LEU A 57 0.02 6.84 4.70
N SER A 58 -0.16 6.96 6.02
CA SER A 58 -0.14 5.81 6.94
C SER A 58 -1.31 4.86 6.68
N ARG A 59 -2.51 5.38 6.38
CA ARG A 59 -3.65 4.56 5.98
C ARG A 59 -3.36 3.79 4.70
N ALA A 60 -2.78 4.43 3.68
CA ALA A 60 -2.41 3.77 2.44
C ALA A 60 -1.43 2.61 2.68
N ARG A 61 -0.37 2.82 3.48
CA ARG A 61 0.55 1.74 3.89
C ARG A 61 -0.16 0.61 4.61
N ARG A 62 -1.04 0.93 5.56
CA ARG A 62 -1.80 -0.09 6.31
C ARG A 62 -2.60 -1.01 5.37
N TYR A 63 -3.24 -0.48 4.33
CA TYR A 63 -3.93 -1.32 3.34
C TYR A 63 -2.97 -2.24 2.59
N ILE A 64 -1.79 -1.75 2.21
CA ILE A 64 -0.75 -2.55 1.55
C ILE A 64 -0.27 -3.69 2.47
N GLU A 65 0.05 -3.37 3.72
CA GLU A 65 0.47 -4.33 4.75
C GLU A 65 -0.60 -5.40 4.99
N CYS A 66 -1.86 -5.00 5.14
CA CYS A 66 -2.98 -5.93 5.32
C CYS A 66 -3.15 -6.85 4.10
N CYS A 67 -3.03 -6.33 2.88
CA CYS A 67 -3.08 -7.14 1.66
C CYS A 67 -1.98 -8.21 1.64
N PHE A 68 -0.75 -7.84 1.97
CA PHE A 68 0.35 -8.81 2.06
C PHE A 68 0.16 -9.80 3.21
N GLY A 69 -0.37 -9.36 4.35
CA GLY A 69 -0.71 -10.23 5.48
C GLY A 69 -1.76 -11.29 5.10
N ILE A 70 -2.82 -10.90 4.40
CA ILE A 70 -3.85 -11.82 3.88
C ILE A 70 -3.22 -12.82 2.90
N LEU A 71 -2.40 -12.32 1.96
CA LEU A 71 -1.75 -13.17 0.97
C LEU A 71 -0.80 -14.18 1.64
N ALA A 72 -0.01 -13.74 2.62
CA ALA A 72 0.91 -14.59 3.36
C ALA A 72 0.18 -15.65 4.19
N ASN A 73 -0.84 -15.24 4.95
CA ASN A 73 -1.64 -16.15 5.77
C ASN A 73 -2.38 -17.21 4.92
N LYS A 74 -2.84 -16.83 3.72
CA LYS A 74 -3.51 -17.77 2.81
C LYS A 74 -2.54 -18.76 2.17
N TRP A 75 -1.34 -18.31 1.83
CA TRP A 75 -0.37 -19.12 1.08
C TRP A 75 0.91 -19.37 1.91
N ARG A 76 1.03 -20.59 2.43
CA ARG A 76 2.18 -21.04 3.26
C ARG A 76 3.56 -20.86 2.61
N ILE A 77 3.63 -20.65 1.29
CA ILE A 77 4.89 -20.37 0.58
C ILE A 77 5.56 -19.09 1.09
N PHE A 78 4.79 -18.09 1.55
CA PHE A 78 5.32 -16.82 2.05
C PHE A 78 5.74 -16.86 3.53
N HIS A 79 5.50 -17.96 4.25
CA HIS A 79 5.91 -18.10 5.66
C HIS A 79 7.43 -18.30 5.81
N ARG A 80 8.16 -18.43 4.70
CA ARG A 80 9.60 -18.58 4.64
C ARG A 80 10.13 -17.73 3.48
N PRO A 81 11.38 -17.23 3.56
CA PRO A 81 11.97 -16.48 2.47
C PRO A 81 11.93 -17.26 1.15
N LEU A 82 11.59 -16.58 0.06
CA LEU A 82 11.58 -17.15 -1.28
C LEU A 82 13.04 -17.31 -1.76
N ASN A 83 13.59 -18.52 -1.63
CA ASN A 83 14.93 -18.83 -2.12
C ASN A 83 14.92 -19.19 -3.61
N VAL A 84 14.51 -18.24 -4.44
CA VAL A 84 14.43 -18.36 -5.90
C VAL A 84 14.93 -17.07 -6.56
N ASN A 85 15.19 -17.12 -7.87
CA ASN A 85 15.52 -15.89 -8.60
C ASN A 85 14.32 -14.92 -8.66
N ILE A 86 14.60 -13.65 -8.97
CA ILE A 86 13.60 -12.58 -8.94
C ILE A 86 12.44 -12.81 -9.91
N ASN A 87 12.70 -13.41 -11.08
CA ASN A 87 11.67 -13.69 -12.09
C ASN A 87 10.66 -14.72 -11.56
N ILE A 88 11.17 -15.81 -10.97
CA ILE A 88 10.32 -16.84 -10.34
C ILE A 88 9.57 -16.26 -9.15
N ALA A 89 10.19 -15.40 -8.33
CA ALA A 89 9.52 -14.74 -7.22
C ALA A 89 8.33 -13.88 -7.71
N GLN A 90 8.51 -13.11 -8.80
CA GLN A 90 7.43 -12.34 -9.42
C GLN A 90 6.30 -13.23 -9.92
N ASP A 91 6.62 -14.35 -10.56
CA ASP A 91 5.62 -15.30 -11.05
C ASP A 91 4.85 -15.97 -9.91
N ILE A 92 5.52 -16.35 -8.81
CA ILE A 92 4.87 -16.87 -7.60
C ILE A 92 3.84 -15.86 -7.07
N ILE A 93 4.23 -14.58 -6.94
CA ILE A 93 3.32 -13.53 -6.44
C ILE A 93 2.11 -13.38 -7.36
N LYS A 94 2.33 -13.29 -8.68
CA LYS A 94 1.25 -13.18 -9.68
C LYS A 94 0.30 -14.38 -9.61
N VAL A 95 0.82 -15.59 -9.54
CA VAL A 95 0.02 -16.82 -9.44
C VAL A 95 -0.77 -16.85 -8.14
N CYS A 96 -0.17 -16.47 -7.00
CA CYS A 96 -0.90 -16.38 -5.73
C CYS A 96 -2.06 -15.36 -5.78
N CYS A 97 -1.88 -14.21 -6.45
CA CYS A 97 -2.96 -13.25 -6.67
C CYS A 97 -4.07 -13.82 -7.58
N LEU A 98 -3.71 -14.48 -8.68
CA LEU A 98 -4.68 -15.13 -9.57
C LEU A 98 -5.47 -16.22 -8.85
N LEU A 99 -4.79 -17.09 -8.10
CA LEU A 99 -5.42 -18.14 -7.31
C LEU A 99 -6.31 -17.56 -6.21
N HIS A 100 -5.90 -16.46 -5.57
CA HIS A 100 -6.72 -15.77 -4.57
C HIS A 100 -8.03 -15.30 -5.20
N ASN A 101 -7.97 -14.65 -6.37
CA ASN A 101 -9.16 -14.21 -7.11
C ASN A 101 -10.06 -15.39 -7.50
N PHE A 102 -9.47 -16.49 -7.98
CA PHE A 102 -10.21 -17.70 -8.33
C PHE A 102 -10.94 -18.30 -7.13
N VAL A 103 -10.26 -18.46 -5.99
CA VAL A 103 -10.85 -18.98 -4.74
C VAL A 103 -11.97 -18.07 -4.25
N ARG A 104 -11.79 -16.74 -4.32
CA ARG A 104 -12.82 -15.76 -3.93
C ARG A 104 -14.09 -15.85 -4.78
N VAL A 105 -13.96 -16.14 -6.07
CA VAL A 105 -15.11 -16.36 -6.97
C VAL A 105 -15.80 -17.69 -6.66
N ARG A 106 -15.03 -18.75 -6.43
CA ARG A 106 -15.55 -20.11 -6.17
C ARG A 106 -16.24 -20.24 -4.81
N ASP A 107 -15.60 -19.75 -3.75
CA ASP A 107 -16.02 -20.00 -2.35
C ASP A 107 -16.88 -18.87 -1.77
N GLY A 108 -17.11 -17.81 -2.55
CA GLY A 108 -17.78 -16.59 -2.11
C GLY A 108 -16.89 -15.71 -1.23
N ARG A 109 -17.33 -14.47 -0.97
CA ARG A 109 -16.61 -13.54 -0.09
C ARG A 109 -16.81 -13.93 1.37
N ARG A 110 -15.92 -14.78 1.91
CA ARG A 110 -15.81 -15.01 3.36
C ARG A 110 -15.03 -13.85 3.98
N TYR A 111 -15.74 -12.95 4.66
CA TYR A 111 -15.15 -11.77 5.30
C TYR A 111 -14.20 -12.12 6.46
N ASP A 112 -14.35 -13.30 7.07
CA ASP A 112 -13.53 -13.75 8.20
C ASP A 112 -12.03 -13.86 7.83
N GLU A 113 -11.70 -14.13 6.56
CA GLU A 113 -10.32 -14.14 6.06
C GLU A 113 -9.76 -12.72 5.79
N THR A 114 -10.61 -11.69 5.85
CA THR A 114 -10.30 -10.29 5.49
C THR A 114 -10.26 -9.38 6.72
N MET A 115 -10.79 -9.82 7.86
CA MET A 115 -10.92 -9.03 9.10
C MET A 115 -9.65 -9.07 9.97
N THR A 116 -8.54 -8.54 9.47
CA THR A 116 -7.48 -7.96 10.34
C THR A 116 -7.54 -6.43 10.34
N ILE A 117 -8.50 -5.85 9.62
CA ILE A 117 -8.77 -4.42 9.59
C ILE A 117 -9.95 -4.19 10.53
N GLY A 118 -9.67 -4.00 11.81
CA GLY A 118 -10.66 -3.46 12.74
C GLY A 118 -11.30 -2.22 12.12
N THR A 119 -12.62 -2.29 11.94
CA THR A 119 -13.51 -1.16 11.74
C THR A 119 -13.19 -0.07 12.74
N MET A 120 -12.61 1.05 12.29
CA MET A 120 -12.79 2.37 12.88
C MET A 120 -12.60 3.43 11.78
N ASP A 121 -13.65 3.61 10.99
CA ASP A 121 -14.01 4.98 10.62
C ASP A 121 -14.44 5.67 11.92
N ASN A 122 -13.50 6.32 12.61
CA ASN A 122 -13.82 7.34 13.58
C ASN A 122 -12.91 8.53 13.30
N VAL A 123 -13.50 9.50 12.61
CA VAL A 123 -12.93 10.83 12.40
C VAL A 123 -13.24 11.63 13.66
N ASN A 124 -12.21 12.08 14.37
CA ASN A 124 -12.15 13.16 15.36
C ASN A 124 -13.40 13.48 16.19
N ALA A 125 -13.36 13.13 17.48
CA ALA A 125 -13.82 13.98 18.59
C ALA A 125 -13.06 13.51 19.84
N ASP A 126 -12.56 14.43 20.67
CA ASP A 126 -11.73 14.21 21.87
C ASP A 126 -10.27 13.86 21.52
N THR A 127 -9.30 14.78 21.63
CA THR A 127 -8.89 15.41 22.90
C THR A 127 -8.37 16.83 22.64
N ARG A 128 -9.21 17.83 22.91
CA ARG A 128 -8.77 19.12 23.45
C ARG A 128 -9.18 19.14 24.91
N SER A 129 -8.22 19.06 25.81
CA SER A 129 -8.32 19.49 27.21
C SER A 129 -6.92 19.89 27.65
#